data_AF-G5J4I6-F1
#
_entry.id   AF-G5J4I6-F1
#
_cell.length_a   1.000
_cell.length_b   1.000
_cell.length_c   1.000
_cell.angle_alpha   90.00
_cell.angle_beta   90.00
_cell.angle_gamma   90.00
#
_symmetry.space_group_name_H-M   'P 1'
#
loop_
_entity.id
_entity.type
_entity.pdbx_description
1 polymer ?
#
loop_
_entity_poly.entity_id
_entity_poly.type
_entity_poly.pdbx_seq_one_letter_code
_entity_poly.pdbx_strand_id
1 'polypeptide(L)'
;LISLVNLPYPMIRRPVSKVAPLLLLPSYIEMDHHYREAIAHVEQADQLIHHVSSFEDIKLGEKKVKLAQENLDKLPVWFIGYEPQRYCQMFSCSWQFTIDEFEAARKKIGRMEAIIFQQRNAFNTYQQAEENLQKAKQNYQQAIQPEQKQTIINSWQQSLDELQQLPPQTFAATLVSSKLNSYQRDFQSVTGTITDQQRTNRMITAAKSFSSSATKLCENPPHSVDKWQECQQLWQKAISRLETISQNDIGYLETQALLAEYETNLSIVKLNSKVEKQSVAALEIAKKDIQAIQEQFADGVEADQRKLFISKIQTAMEQLKKVKTGTTAYEEAQKLLKLAQTKMQEAT
;
A
#
# COMPACT_ATOMS: atom_id res chain seq x y z
N LEU A 1 -32.07 -72.81 0.83
CA LEU A 1 -33.29 -72.50 0.05
C LEU A 1 -33.80 -71.09 0.34
N ILE A 2 -34.09 -70.72 1.60
CA ILE A 2 -34.56 -69.37 1.97
C ILE A 2 -33.56 -68.27 1.57
N SER A 3 -32.26 -68.49 1.73
CA SER A 3 -31.21 -67.54 1.30
C SER A 3 -31.15 -67.32 -0.22
N LEU A 4 -31.46 -68.35 -1.02
CA LEU A 4 -31.42 -68.30 -2.49
C LEU A 4 -32.61 -67.51 -3.05
N VAL A 5 -33.76 -67.65 -2.38
CA VAL A 5 -35.01 -66.95 -2.70
C VAL A 5 -34.93 -65.45 -2.34
N ASN A 6 -34.10 -65.11 -1.35
CA ASN A 6 -33.91 -63.74 -0.89
C ASN A 6 -32.88 -62.94 -1.70
N LEU A 7 -32.25 -63.53 -2.72
CA LEU A 7 -31.31 -62.83 -3.60
C LEU A 7 -31.99 -61.67 -4.35
N PRO A 8 -31.32 -60.53 -4.57
CA PRO A 8 -31.89 -59.36 -5.22
C PRO A 8 -31.98 -59.52 -6.76
N TYR A 9 -32.37 -60.71 -7.24
CA TYR A 9 -32.51 -61.00 -8.67
C TYR A 9 -33.99 -60.99 -9.11
N PRO A 10 -34.37 -60.11 -10.06
CA PRO A 10 -35.77 -59.92 -10.45
C PRO A 10 -36.46 -61.20 -10.92
N MET A 11 -35.74 -62.07 -11.64
CA MET A 11 -36.32 -63.29 -12.22
C MET A 11 -36.63 -64.35 -11.16
N ILE A 12 -35.97 -64.30 -10.00
CA ILE A 12 -36.23 -65.21 -8.87
C ILE A 12 -37.29 -64.62 -7.94
N ARG A 13 -37.22 -63.32 -7.66
CA ARG A 13 -38.11 -62.66 -6.70
C ARG A 13 -39.54 -62.45 -7.22
N ARG A 14 -39.73 -62.11 -8.50
CA ARG A 14 -41.08 -61.85 -9.09
C ARG A 14 -42.03 -63.06 -9.01
N PRO A 15 -41.60 -64.29 -9.29
CA PRO A 15 -42.45 -65.47 -9.06
C PRO A 15 -42.73 -65.72 -7.58
N VAL A 16 -41.72 -65.53 -6.71
CA VAL A 16 -41.84 -65.77 -5.27
C VAL A 16 -42.77 -64.76 -4.62
N SER A 17 -42.73 -63.49 -5.02
CA SER A 17 -43.62 -62.46 -4.47
C SER A 17 -45.10 -62.73 -4.79
N LYS A 18 -45.39 -63.40 -5.92
CA LYS A 18 -46.75 -63.83 -6.31
C LYS A 18 -47.23 -65.10 -5.61
N VAL A 19 -46.33 -66.06 -5.36
CA VAL A 19 -46.69 -67.42 -4.89
C VAL A 19 -46.46 -67.62 -3.39
N ALA A 20 -45.40 -67.06 -2.82
CA ALA A 20 -45.01 -67.23 -1.41
C ALA A 20 -44.38 -65.95 -0.82
N PRO A 21 -45.12 -64.84 -0.70
CA PRO A 21 -44.59 -63.53 -0.31
C PRO A 21 -43.94 -63.50 1.09
N LEU A 22 -44.38 -64.38 2.00
CA LEU A 22 -43.82 -64.48 3.36
C LEU A 22 -42.31 -64.80 3.36
N LEU A 23 -41.80 -65.49 2.33
CA LEU A 23 -40.38 -65.81 2.20
C LEU A 23 -39.50 -64.58 1.91
N LEU A 24 -40.10 -63.47 1.45
CA LEU A 24 -39.40 -62.22 1.13
C LEU A 24 -39.46 -61.19 2.27
N LEU A 25 -40.24 -61.46 3.34
CA LEU A 25 -40.42 -60.55 4.47
C LEU A 25 -39.11 -60.00 5.05
N PRO A 26 -38.05 -60.82 5.30
CA PRO A 26 -36.79 -60.30 5.81
C PRO A 26 -36.17 -59.24 4.89
N SER A 27 -36.19 -59.45 3.57
CA SER A 27 -35.67 -58.43 2.65
C SER A 27 -36.53 -57.18 2.56
N TYR A 28 -37.86 -57.31 2.67
CA TYR A 28 -38.72 -56.14 2.66
C TYR A 28 -38.54 -55.28 3.91
N ILE A 29 -38.30 -55.90 5.07
CA ILE A 29 -37.95 -55.19 6.30
C ILE A 29 -36.60 -54.47 6.15
N GLU A 30 -35.59 -55.14 5.60
CA GLU A 30 -34.26 -54.54 5.36
C GLU A 30 -34.33 -53.38 4.35
N MET A 31 -35.06 -53.57 3.26
CA MET A 31 -35.26 -52.53 2.24
C MET A 31 -35.98 -51.31 2.80
N ASP A 32 -37.01 -51.51 3.63
CA ASP A 32 -37.62 -50.36 4.29
C ASP A 32 -36.66 -49.66 5.23
N HIS A 33 -35.98 -50.41 6.08
CA HIS A 33 -35.08 -49.83 7.05
C HIS A 33 -34.08 -48.92 6.34
N HIS A 34 -33.49 -49.39 5.23
CA HIS A 34 -32.62 -48.56 4.40
C HIS A 34 -33.32 -47.37 3.78
N TYR A 35 -34.55 -47.51 3.28
CA TYR A 35 -35.29 -46.38 2.74
C TYR A 35 -35.59 -45.32 3.81
N ARG A 36 -36.10 -45.71 4.98
CA ARG A 36 -36.42 -44.77 6.08
C ARG A 36 -35.17 -44.05 6.58
N GLU A 37 -34.10 -44.79 6.79
CA GLU A 37 -32.81 -44.20 7.18
C GLU A 37 -32.28 -43.28 6.09
N ALA A 38 -32.42 -43.63 4.81
CA ALA A 38 -32.05 -42.75 3.70
C ALA A 38 -32.84 -41.43 3.75
N ILE A 39 -34.18 -41.49 3.84
CA ILE A 39 -35.02 -40.28 3.90
C ILE A 39 -34.70 -39.45 5.15
N ALA A 40 -34.53 -40.08 6.31
CA ALA A 40 -34.16 -39.40 7.55
C ALA A 40 -32.79 -38.71 7.43
N HIS A 41 -31.80 -39.35 6.83
CA HIS A 41 -30.49 -38.75 6.59
C HIS A 41 -30.52 -37.64 5.53
N VAL A 42 -31.35 -37.76 4.48
CA VAL A 42 -31.56 -36.68 3.50
C VAL A 42 -32.12 -35.45 4.21
N GLU A 43 -33.14 -35.60 5.05
CA GLU A 43 -33.74 -34.48 5.79
C GLU A 43 -32.75 -33.84 6.77
N GLN A 44 -32.01 -34.66 7.51
CA GLN A 44 -30.95 -34.17 8.41
C GLN A 44 -29.85 -33.42 7.66
N ALA A 45 -29.40 -33.96 6.52
CA ALA A 45 -28.41 -33.32 5.67
C ALA A 45 -28.92 -31.99 5.11
N ASP A 46 -30.16 -31.94 4.65
CA ASP A 46 -30.78 -30.76 4.06
C ASP A 46 -30.82 -29.60 5.06
N GLN A 47 -31.21 -29.88 6.30
CA GLN A 47 -31.22 -28.89 7.39
C GLN A 47 -29.82 -28.33 7.66
N LEU A 48 -28.81 -29.20 7.73
CA LEU A 48 -27.42 -28.83 8.01
C LEU A 48 -26.76 -28.03 6.87
N ILE A 49 -27.18 -28.25 5.63
CA ILE A 49 -26.56 -27.64 4.44
C ILE A 49 -27.24 -26.32 4.05
N HIS A 50 -28.55 -26.18 4.28
CA HIS A 50 -29.26 -24.95 3.95
C HIS A 50 -29.26 -23.91 5.09
N HIS A 51 -29.09 -24.34 6.34
CA HIS A 51 -29.07 -23.45 7.51
C HIS A 51 -27.72 -23.48 8.22
N VAL A 52 -26.66 -23.22 7.47
CA VAL A 52 -25.28 -23.28 7.98
C VAL A 52 -25.02 -22.17 9.00
N SER A 53 -24.71 -22.57 10.23
CA SER A 53 -24.22 -21.66 11.28
C SER A 53 -22.70 -21.74 11.46
N SER A 54 -22.10 -22.88 11.12
CA SER A 54 -20.67 -23.13 11.19
C SER A 54 -20.20 -24.07 10.08
N PHE A 55 -18.89 -24.09 9.80
CA PHE A 55 -18.33 -25.06 8.86
C PHE A 55 -18.42 -26.52 9.36
N GLU A 56 -18.60 -26.73 10.67
CA GLU A 56 -18.84 -28.07 11.23
C GLU A 56 -20.22 -28.61 10.85
N ASP A 57 -21.23 -27.74 10.66
CA ASP A 57 -22.55 -28.13 10.18
C ASP A 57 -22.46 -28.71 8.76
N ILE A 58 -21.65 -28.09 7.90
CA ILE A 58 -21.39 -28.56 6.53
C ILE A 58 -20.70 -29.93 6.55
N LYS A 59 -19.71 -30.14 7.43
CA LYS A 59 -19.01 -31.44 7.57
C LYS A 59 -19.96 -32.53 8.06
N LEU A 60 -20.81 -32.22 9.03
CA LEU A 60 -21.81 -33.17 9.52
C LEU A 60 -22.84 -33.47 8.43
N GLY A 61 -23.29 -32.45 7.70
CA GLY A 61 -24.16 -32.57 6.53
C GLY A 61 -23.56 -33.51 5.48
N GLU A 62 -22.29 -33.34 5.13
CA GLU A 62 -21.57 -34.23 4.21
C GLU A 62 -21.58 -35.69 4.68
N LYS A 63 -21.36 -35.93 5.97
CA LYS A 63 -21.45 -37.29 6.53
C LYS A 63 -22.87 -37.86 6.37
N LYS A 64 -23.91 -37.05 6.59
CA LYS A 64 -25.31 -37.47 6.44
C LYS A 64 -25.68 -37.73 4.98
N VAL A 65 -25.21 -36.91 4.04
CA VAL A 65 -25.35 -37.15 2.60
C VAL A 65 -24.75 -38.49 2.19
N LYS A 66 -23.54 -38.81 2.67
CA LYS A 66 -22.89 -40.11 2.40
C LYS A 66 -23.70 -41.28 2.95
N LEU A 67 -24.15 -41.21 4.20
CA LEU A 67 -24.99 -42.25 4.79
C LEU A 67 -26.34 -42.41 4.05
N ALA A 68 -26.94 -41.30 3.60
CA ALA A 68 -28.15 -41.33 2.79
C ALA A 68 -27.92 -42.06 1.46
N GLN A 69 -26.82 -41.74 0.78
CA GLN A 69 -26.44 -42.37 -0.48
C GLN A 69 -26.15 -43.88 -0.31
N GLU A 70 -25.38 -44.25 0.72
CA GLU A 70 -25.12 -45.66 1.07
C GLU A 70 -26.40 -46.45 1.33
N ASN A 71 -27.38 -45.85 2.01
CA ASN A 71 -28.68 -46.48 2.25
C ASN A 71 -29.53 -46.59 0.98
N LEU A 72 -29.53 -45.56 0.11
CA LEU A 72 -30.25 -45.64 -1.17
C LEU A 72 -29.63 -46.66 -2.13
N ASP A 73 -28.31 -46.85 -2.13
CA ASP A 73 -27.62 -47.79 -3.01
C ASP A 73 -27.87 -49.25 -2.63
N LYS A 74 -28.31 -49.51 -1.39
CA LYS A 74 -28.79 -50.83 -0.95
C LYS A 74 -30.20 -51.16 -1.44
N LEU A 75 -30.92 -50.20 -2.02
CA LEU A 75 -32.25 -50.42 -2.57
C LEU A 75 -32.16 -50.95 -4.02
N PRO A 76 -32.72 -52.13 -4.32
CA PRO A 76 -32.72 -52.66 -5.68
C PRO A 76 -33.61 -51.82 -6.61
N VAL A 77 -32.99 -51.04 -7.50
CA VAL A 77 -33.67 -50.11 -8.44
C VAL A 77 -34.76 -50.79 -9.28
N TRP A 78 -34.57 -52.05 -9.68
CA TRP A 78 -35.53 -52.82 -10.48
C TRP A 78 -36.83 -53.16 -9.74
N PHE A 79 -36.82 -53.09 -8.41
CA PHE A 79 -37.95 -53.46 -7.54
C PHE A 79 -38.88 -52.26 -7.26
N ILE A 80 -38.39 -51.04 -7.42
CA ILE A 80 -39.11 -49.82 -7.08
C ILE A 80 -40.20 -49.57 -8.15
N GLY A 81 -41.47 -49.37 -7.75
CA GLY A 81 -42.60 -48.98 -8.61
C GLY A 81 -43.33 -50.04 -9.45
N TYR A 82 -42.79 -51.25 -9.61
CA TYR A 82 -43.44 -52.32 -10.41
C TYR A 82 -44.21 -53.37 -9.59
N GLU A 83 -44.03 -53.41 -8.26
CA GLU A 83 -44.76 -54.31 -7.36
C GLU A 83 -45.56 -53.48 -6.32
N PRO A 84 -46.84 -53.77 -6.03
CA PRO A 84 -47.70 -52.92 -5.19
C PRO A 84 -47.39 -53.06 -3.68
N GLN A 85 -47.33 -51.99 -2.87
CA GLN A 85 -48.37 -51.03 -2.39
C GLN A 85 -49.16 -51.54 -1.16
N ARG A 86 -48.70 -51.18 0.06
CA ARG A 86 -49.36 -51.28 1.40
C ARG A 86 -50.47 -52.34 1.59
N TYR A 87 -50.29 -53.26 2.54
CA TYR A 87 -51.42 -53.82 3.28
C TYR A 87 -51.03 -54.17 4.69
N CYS A 88 -51.85 -53.77 5.65
CA CYS A 88 -51.90 -54.50 6.89
C CYS A 88 -53.29 -54.56 7.45
N GLN A 89 -53.57 -55.63 8.17
CA GLN A 89 -54.10 -55.64 9.55
C GLN A 89 -54.30 -57.12 9.95
N MET A 90 -53.92 -57.55 11.16
CA MET A 90 -54.62 -57.15 12.38
C MET A 90 -53.86 -56.25 13.36
N PHE A 91 -52.53 -56.04 13.26
CA PHE A 91 -51.83 -55.02 14.10
C PHE A 91 -50.61 -54.30 13.42
N SER A 92 -50.82 -53.78 12.20
CA SER A 92 -50.03 -52.72 11.49
C SER A 92 -48.84 -53.10 10.56
N CYS A 93 -48.85 -52.53 9.35
CA CYS A 93 -47.86 -52.69 8.28
C CYS A 93 -47.98 -51.47 7.37
N SER A 94 -46.85 -50.99 6.85
CA SER A 94 -46.84 -49.99 5.79
C SER A 94 -45.56 -49.97 4.99
N TRP A 95 -45.60 -50.35 3.70
CA TRP A 95 -44.55 -50.01 2.73
C TRP A 95 -45.16 -49.32 1.51
N GLN A 96 -44.71 -48.11 1.22
CA GLN A 96 -44.87 -47.43 -0.07
C GLN A 96 -43.50 -46.79 -0.40
N PHE A 97 -42.78 -47.42 -1.33
CA PHE A 97 -41.57 -46.87 -1.94
C PHE A 97 -41.90 -46.60 -3.40
N THR A 98 -42.03 -45.32 -3.75
CA THR A 98 -42.28 -44.95 -5.15
C THR A 98 -40.96 -44.70 -5.87
N ILE A 99 -40.93 -44.93 -7.19
CA ILE A 99 -39.79 -44.56 -8.03
C ILE A 99 -39.55 -43.05 -7.91
N ASP A 100 -40.63 -42.28 -7.85
CA ASP A 100 -40.61 -40.83 -7.75
C ASP A 100 -39.91 -40.35 -6.47
N GLU A 101 -40.22 -40.94 -5.31
CA GLU A 101 -39.56 -40.59 -4.05
C GLU A 101 -38.07 -40.99 -4.05
N PHE A 102 -37.74 -42.15 -4.60
CA PHE A 102 -36.35 -42.60 -4.74
C PHE A 102 -35.54 -41.66 -5.65
N GLU A 103 -36.09 -41.31 -6.82
CA GLU A 103 -35.48 -40.38 -7.76
C GLU A 103 -35.36 -38.99 -7.14
N ALA A 104 -36.38 -38.52 -6.41
CA ALA A 104 -36.35 -37.26 -5.69
C ALA A 104 -35.26 -37.24 -4.61
N ALA A 105 -35.13 -38.31 -3.82
CA ALA A 105 -34.09 -38.44 -2.80
C ALA A 105 -32.69 -38.40 -3.43
N ARG A 106 -32.45 -39.16 -4.51
CA ARG A 106 -31.18 -39.11 -5.25
C ARG A 106 -30.89 -37.74 -5.84
N LYS A 107 -31.89 -37.07 -6.42
CA LYS A 107 -31.75 -35.68 -6.92
C LYS A 107 -31.38 -34.70 -5.81
N LYS A 108 -31.99 -34.83 -4.62
CA LYS A 108 -31.65 -34.01 -3.45
C LYS A 108 -30.21 -34.24 -3.00
N ILE A 109 -29.79 -35.50 -2.89
CA ILE A 109 -28.40 -35.87 -2.55
C ILE A 109 -27.42 -35.23 -3.54
N GLY A 110 -27.61 -35.40 -4.85
CA GLY A 110 -26.70 -34.82 -5.85
C GLY A 110 -26.62 -33.29 -5.80
N ARG A 111 -27.73 -32.61 -5.47
CA ARG A 111 -27.73 -31.14 -5.24
C ARG A 111 -26.94 -30.77 -3.99
N MET A 112 -27.15 -31.48 -2.89
CA MET A 112 -26.44 -31.27 -1.63
C MET A 112 -24.94 -31.50 -1.78
N GLU A 113 -24.52 -32.53 -2.53
CA GLU A 113 -23.10 -32.79 -2.85
C GLU A 113 -22.45 -31.61 -3.58
N ALA A 114 -23.15 -31.03 -4.57
CA ALA A 114 -22.66 -29.86 -5.29
C ALA A 114 -22.52 -28.63 -4.37
N ILE A 115 -23.49 -28.39 -3.49
CA ILE A 115 -23.43 -27.30 -2.50
C ILE A 115 -22.26 -27.53 -1.54
N ILE A 116 -22.12 -28.73 -0.96
CA ILE A 116 -21.01 -29.07 -0.06
C ILE A 116 -19.67 -28.85 -0.75
N PHE A 117 -19.52 -29.27 -2.01
CA PHE A 117 -18.30 -29.07 -2.77
C PHE A 117 -17.95 -27.59 -2.90
N GLN A 118 -18.93 -26.75 -3.27
CA GLN A 118 -18.75 -25.31 -3.35
C GLN A 118 -18.38 -24.69 -2.00
N GLN A 119 -19.05 -25.10 -0.92
CA GLN A 119 -18.76 -24.63 0.44
C GLN A 119 -17.35 -24.99 0.89
N ARG A 120 -16.89 -26.22 0.62
CA ARG A 120 -15.53 -26.67 0.98
C ARG A 120 -14.47 -25.89 0.22
N ASN A 121 -14.65 -25.70 -1.08
CA ASN A 121 -13.70 -24.95 -1.89
C ASN A 121 -13.60 -23.50 -1.42
N ALA A 122 -14.75 -22.84 -1.21
CA ALA A 122 -14.78 -21.47 -0.73
C ALA A 122 -14.17 -21.33 0.67
N PHE A 123 -14.40 -22.28 1.56
CA PHE A 123 -13.83 -22.26 2.90
C PHE A 123 -12.31 -22.47 2.89
N ASN A 124 -11.80 -23.38 2.05
CA ASN A 124 -10.36 -23.56 1.87
C ASN A 124 -9.69 -22.29 1.33
N THR A 125 -10.28 -21.66 0.32
CA THR A 125 -9.80 -20.36 -0.21
C THR A 125 -9.82 -19.29 0.86
N TYR A 126 -10.89 -19.19 1.64
CA TYR A 126 -10.98 -18.27 2.78
C TYR A 126 -9.85 -18.49 3.78
N GLN A 127 -9.61 -19.73 4.22
CA GLN A 127 -8.56 -20.03 5.20
C GLN A 127 -7.16 -19.64 4.68
N GLN A 128 -6.86 -19.99 3.43
CA GLN A 128 -5.57 -19.68 2.82
C GLN A 128 -5.37 -18.17 2.66
N ALA A 129 -6.37 -17.46 2.15
CA ALA A 129 -6.30 -16.03 1.92
C ALA A 129 -6.24 -15.25 3.24
N GLU A 130 -6.99 -15.69 4.27
CA GLU A 130 -6.93 -15.12 5.61
C GLU A 130 -5.54 -15.32 6.23
N GLU A 131 -4.97 -16.52 6.16
CA GLU A 131 -3.62 -16.79 6.66
C GLU A 131 -2.56 -15.93 5.95
N ASN A 132 -2.66 -15.82 4.62
CA ASN A 132 -1.76 -15.00 3.81
C ASN A 132 -1.89 -13.52 4.16
N LEU A 133 -3.12 -13.03 4.38
CA LEU A 133 -3.39 -11.66 4.80
C LEU A 133 -2.77 -11.36 6.17
N GLN A 134 -2.90 -12.26 7.14
CA GLN A 134 -2.29 -12.08 8.47
C GLN A 134 -0.75 -12.13 8.40
N LYS A 135 -0.19 -13.05 7.61
CA LYS A 135 1.26 -13.09 7.34
C LYS A 135 1.75 -11.81 6.68
N ALA A 136 1.02 -11.28 5.70
CA ALA A 136 1.38 -10.04 5.04
C ALA A 136 1.39 -8.86 6.02
N LYS A 137 0.38 -8.77 6.90
CA LYS A 137 0.35 -7.78 7.99
C LYS A 137 1.58 -7.86 8.90
N GLN A 138 1.92 -9.07 9.36
CA GLN A 138 3.08 -9.28 10.24
C GLN A 138 4.40 -8.96 9.54
N ASN A 139 4.58 -9.45 8.32
CA ASN A 139 5.79 -9.21 7.52
C ASN A 139 5.95 -7.72 7.21
N TYR A 140 4.85 -7.01 6.97
CA TYR A 140 4.87 -5.58 6.72
C TYR A 140 5.46 -4.78 7.89
N GLN A 141 5.08 -5.15 9.12
CA GLN A 141 5.60 -4.51 10.33
C GLN A 141 7.10 -4.76 10.54
N GLN A 142 7.59 -5.92 10.10
CA GLN A 142 9.01 -6.31 10.25
C GLN A 142 9.90 -5.78 9.12
N ALA A 143 9.32 -5.45 7.96
CA ALA A 143 10.07 -5.00 6.81
C ALA A 143 10.66 -3.60 7.03
N ILE A 144 11.95 -3.45 6.77
CA ILE A 144 12.67 -2.16 6.86
C ILE A 144 12.77 -1.50 5.49
N GLN A 145 13.04 -2.29 4.44
CA GLN A 145 13.31 -1.78 3.10
C GLN A 145 12.03 -1.42 2.33
N PRO A 146 11.98 -0.27 1.62
CA PRO A 146 10.81 0.14 0.86
C PRO A 146 10.37 -0.85 -0.22
N GLU A 147 11.31 -1.49 -0.92
CA GLU A 147 11.04 -2.46 -1.97
C GLU A 147 10.38 -3.74 -1.42
N GLN A 148 10.83 -4.21 -0.25
CA GLN A 148 10.24 -5.35 0.44
C GLN A 148 8.81 -5.04 0.88
N LYS A 149 8.58 -3.84 1.45
CA LYS A 149 7.26 -3.37 1.84
C LYS A 149 6.28 -3.34 0.66
N GLN A 150 6.73 -2.92 -0.52
CA GLN A 150 5.90 -2.89 -1.72
C GLN A 150 5.48 -4.30 -2.16
N THR A 151 6.41 -5.26 -2.15
CA THR A 151 6.11 -6.67 -2.48
C THR A 151 5.07 -7.25 -1.51
N ILE A 152 5.20 -6.96 -0.22
CA ILE A 152 4.27 -7.43 0.81
C ILE A 152 2.86 -6.84 0.61
N ILE A 153 2.76 -5.57 0.23
CA ILE A 153 1.48 -4.93 -0.10
C ILE A 153 0.80 -5.62 -1.29
N ASN A 154 1.56 -5.99 -2.32
CA ASN A 154 0.99 -6.73 -3.45
C ASN A 154 0.43 -8.09 -3.01
N SER A 155 1.13 -8.83 -2.14
CA SER A 155 0.63 -10.07 -1.54
C SER A 155 -0.62 -9.85 -0.66
N TRP A 156 -0.66 -8.74 0.09
CA TRP A 156 -1.83 -8.38 0.89
C TRP A 156 -3.03 -8.06 -0.01
N GLN A 157 -2.85 -7.25 -1.07
CA GLN A 157 -3.90 -6.94 -2.03
C GLN A 157 -4.44 -8.21 -2.69
N GLN A 158 -3.56 -9.12 -3.12
CA GLN A 158 -3.99 -10.40 -3.68
C GLN A 158 -4.86 -11.19 -2.70
N SER A 159 -4.49 -11.23 -1.43
CA SER A 159 -5.29 -11.91 -0.40
C SER A 159 -6.66 -11.26 -0.21
N LEU A 160 -6.75 -9.93 -0.29
CA LEU A 160 -8.02 -9.21 -0.26
C LEU A 160 -8.89 -9.54 -1.49
N ASP A 161 -8.29 -9.60 -2.67
CA ASP A 161 -8.99 -9.92 -3.92
C ASP A 161 -9.55 -11.35 -3.86
N GLU A 162 -8.77 -12.32 -3.37
CA GLU A 162 -9.21 -13.71 -3.16
C GLU A 162 -10.40 -13.79 -2.19
N LEU A 163 -10.38 -13.02 -1.09
CA LEU A 163 -11.48 -12.95 -0.14
C LEU A 163 -12.73 -12.29 -0.74
N GLN A 164 -12.58 -11.26 -1.57
CA GLN A 164 -13.68 -10.53 -2.21
C GLN A 164 -14.36 -11.34 -3.33
N GLN A 165 -13.62 -12.27 -3.96
CA GLN A 165 -14.11 -13.13 -5.05
C GLN A 165 -14.80 -14.42 -4.55
N LEU A 166 -14.92 -14.61 -3.23
CA LEU A 166 -15.62 -15.78 -2.69
C LEU A 166 -17.08 -15.84 -3.15
N PRO A 167 -17.62 -17.02 -3.50
CA PRO A 167 -19.00 -17.12 -3.97
C PRO A 167 -20.01 -16.64 -2.90
N PRO A 168 -20.96 -15.74 -3.23
CA PRO A 168 -21.75 -15.00 -2.24
C PRO A 168 -22.73 -15.87 -1.44
N GLN A 169 -23.05 -17.08 -1.91
CA GLN A 169 -23.95 -18.03 -1.21
C GLN A 169 -23.20 -18.98 -0.25
N THR A 170 -21.90 -18.77 -0.04
CA THR A 170 -21.08 -19.62 0.82
C THR A 170 -20.96 -19.06 2.23
N PHE A 171 -20.83 -19.96 3.21
CA PHE A 171 -20.55 -19.57 4.59
C PHE A 171 -19.27 -18.74 4.72
N ALA A 172 -18.25 -19.06 3.90
CA ALA A 172 -17.00 -18.31 3.82
C ALA A 172 -17.21 -16.84 3.42
N ALA A 173 -18.07 -16.56 2.43
CA ALA A 173 -18.39 -15.19 2.05
C ALA A 173 -19.09 -14.40 3.17
N THR A 174 -19.96 -15.06 3.95
CA THR A 174 -20.59 -14.45 5.14
C THR A 174 -19.55 -14.07 6.19
N LEU A 175 -18.58 -14.95 6.46
CA LEU A 175 -17.47 -14.66 7.39
C LEU A 175 -16.68 -13.43 6.95
N VAL A 176 -16.29 -13.36 5.67
CA VAL A 176 -15.53 -12.24 5.11
C VAL A 176 -16.32 -10.94 5.16
N SER A 177 -17.62 -10.97 4.82
CA SER A 177 -18.47 -9.78 4.76
C SER A 177 -18.44 -8.98 6.07
N SER A 178 -18.38 -9.67 7.22
CA SER A 178 -18.30 -9.04 8.53
C SER A 178 -16.98 -8.30 8.80
N LYS A 179 -15.89 -8.67 8.12
CA LYS A 179 -14.52 -8.18 8.35
C LYS A 179 -13.94 -7.34 7.21
N LEU A 180 -14.51 -7.43 6.00
CA LEU A 180 -13.93 -6.88 4.77
C LEU A 180 -13.64 -5.38 4.88
N ASN A 181 -14.58 -4.61 5.44
CA ASN A 181 -14.38 -3.17 5.68
C ASN A 181 -13.18 -2.89 6.59
N SER A 182 -12.93 -3.73 7.60
CA SER A 182 -11.76 -3.57 8.46
C SER A 182 -10.48 -3.88 7.69
N TYR A 183 -10.46 -4.95 6.91
CA TYR A 183 -9.27 -5.32 6.15
C TYR A 183 -8.91 -4.28 5.08
N GLN A 184 -9.93 -3.71 4.42
CA GLN A 184 -9.74 -2.62 3.45
C GLN A 184 -9.19 -1.36 4.11
N ARG A 185 -9.71 -0.97 5.28
CA ARG A 185 -9.17 0.19 6.03
C ARG A 185 -7.72 -0.03 6.46
N ASP A 186 -7.40 -1.21 6.98
CA ASP A 186 -6.03 -1.54 7.40
C ASP A 186 -5.06 -1.42 6.20
N PHE A 187 -5.46 -1.98 5.05
CA PHE A 187 -4.68 -1.92 3.82
C PHE A 187 -4.48 -0.48 3.32
N GLN A 188 -5.55 0.31 3.27
CA GLN A 188 -5.48 1.73 2.87
C GLN A 188 -4.52 2.53 3.77
N SER A 189 -4.57 2.32 5.09
CA SER A 189 -3.70 3.03 6.04
C SER A 189 -2.22 2.79 5.75
N VAL A 190 -1.87 1.55 5.37
CA VAL A 190 -0.51 1.13 5.04
C VAL A 190 -0.07 1.68 3.69
N THR A 191 -0.91 1.59 2.65
CA THR A 191 -0.58 2.10 1.31
C THR A 191 -0.44 3.63 1.26
N GLY A 192 -1.26 4.35 2.04
CA GLY A 192 -1.13 5.81 2.18
C GLY A 192 0.21 6.19 2.80
N THR A 193 0.57 5.55 3.92
CA THR A 193 1.83 5.80 4.64
C THR A 193 3.07 5.62 3.76
N ILE A 194 3.11 4.59 2.88
CA ILE A 194 4.26 4.39 1.97
C ILE A 194 4.36 5.49 0.93
N THR A 195 3.22 5.87 0.35
CA THR A 195 3.20 6.91 -0.69
C THR A 195 3.72 8.23 -0.11
N ASP A 196 3.30 8.56 1.10
CA ASP A 196 3.75 9.75 1.83
C ASP A 196 5.23 9.64 2.22
N GLN A 197 5.69 8.47 2.67
CA GLN A 197 7.10 8.23 2.99
C GLN A 197 8.00 8.36 1.75
N GLN A 198 7.61 7.79 0.61
CA GLN A 198 8.37 7.90 -0.64
C GLN A 198 8.43 9.35 -1.15
N ARG A 199 7.30 10.07 -1.07
CA ARG A 199 7.24 11.50 -1.41
C ARG A 199 8.18 12.31 -0.53
N THR A 200 8.11 12.10 0.78
CA THR A 200 8.98 12.76 1.78
C THR A 200 10.45 12.53 1.47
N ASN A 201 10.86 11.27 1.26
CA ASN A 201 12.24 10.92 0.93
C ASN A 201 12.71 11.59 -0.37
N ARG A 202 11.89 11.62 -1.43
CA ARG A 202 12.23 12.32 -2.69
C ARG A 202 12.44 13.81 -2.47
N MET A 203 11.62 14.46 -1.66
CA MET A 203 11.77 15.88 -1.34
C MET A 203 13.06 16.15 -0.57
N ILE A 204 13.37 15.34 0.45
CA ILE A 204 14.62 15.44 1.23
C ILE A 204 15.84 15.21 0.33
N THR A 205 15.84 14.17 -0.51
CA THR A 205 16.94 13.89 -1.44
C THR A 205 17.15 15.04 -2.43
N ALA A 206 16.08 15.57 -3.01
CA ALA A 206 16.16 16.71 -3.92
C ALA A 206 16.71 17.96 -3.19
N ALA A 207 16.24 18.24 -1.98
CA ALA A 207 16.74 19.36 -1.17
C ALA A 207 18.24 19.23 -0.88
N LYS A 208 18.72 18.05 -0.50
CA LYS A 208 20.16 17.77 -0.29
C LYS A 208 20.99 18.01 -1.56
N SER A 209 20.47 17.66 -2.74
CA SER A 209 21.16 17.92 -4.01
C SER A 209 21.28 19.42 -4.33
N PHE A 210 20.22 20.20 -4.10
CA PHE A 210 20.27 21.66 -4.26
C PHE A 210 21.21 22.32 -3.26
N SER A 211 21.17 21.90 -1.99
CA SER A 211 22.09 22.35 -0.95
C SER A 211 23.55 22.06 -1.29
N SER A 212 23.87 20.82 -1.70
CA SER A 212 25.22 20.45 -2.15
C SER A 212 25.69 21.30 -3.33
N SER A 213 24.82 21.54 -4.31
CA SER A 213 25.11 22.40 -5.46
C SER A 213 25.36 23.85 -5.02
N ALA A 214 24.58 24.35 -4.06
CA ALA A 214 24.74 25.68 -3.50
C ALA A 214 26.09 25.80 -2.79
N THR A 215 26.40 24.88 -1.86
CA THR A 215 27.68 24.85 -1.14
C THR A 215 28.87 24.86 -2.10
N LYS A 216 28.85 23.99 -3.12
CA LYS A 216 29.91 23.94 -4.13
C LYS A 216 30.00 25.20 -4.97
N LEU A 217 28.88 25.85 -5.28
CA LEU A 217 28.90 27.10 -6.04
C LEU A 217 29.48 28.26 -5.21
N CYS A 218 29.21 28.27 -3.90
CA CYS A 218 29.59 29.35 -2.99
C CYS A 218 30.95 29.16 -2.31
N GLU A 219 31.59 28.00 -2.48
CA GLU A 219 32.89 27.71 -1.86
C GLU A 219 33.97 28.66 -2.39
N ASN A 220 34.99 28.91 -1.58
CA ASN A 220 36.18 29.71 -1.94
C ASN A 220 35.85 31.12 -2.48
N PRO A 221 35.21 32.01 -1.69
CA PRO A 221 35.06 33.43 -2.03
C PRO A 221 36.43 34.13 -2.19
N PRO A 222 36.52 35.28 -2.87
CA PRO A 222 35.43 36.19 -3.26
C PRO A 222 34.68 35.78 -4.53
N HIS A 223 33.38 36.08 -4.58
CA HIS A 223 32.50 35.85 -5.75
C HIS A 223 31.81 37.12 -6.18
N SER A 224 31.46 37.21 -7.47
CA SER A 224 30.64 38.30 -8.00
C SER A 224 29.23 38.32 -7.37
N VAL A 225 28.55 39.45 -7.49
CA VAL A 225 27.15 39.59 -7.04
C VAL A 225 26.24 38.54 -7.68
N ASP A 226 26.40 38.30 -8.98
CA ASP A 226 25.57 37.34 -9.73
C ASP A 226 25.77 35.91 -9.23
N LYS A 227 27.02 35.50 -9.00
CA LYS A 227 27.33 34.18 -8.46
C LYS A 227 26.78 34.01 -7.04
N TRP A 228 26.81 35.06 -6.21
CA TRP A 228 26.14 35.05 -4.91
C TRP A 228 24.61 34.97 -5.00
N GLN A 229 23.99 35.52 -6.06
CA GLN A 229 22.55 35.39 -6.27
C GLN A 229 22.16 33.98 -6.69
N GLU A 230 22.93 33.34 -7.59
CA GLU A 230 22.72 31.94 -7.97
C GLU A 230 22.81 31.01 -6.76
N CYS A 231 23.81 31.22 -5.91
CA CYS A 231 23.94 30.59 -4.60
C CYS A 231 22.67 30.69 -3.75
N GLN A 232 22.10 31.90 -3.61
CA GLN A 232 20.87 32.12 -2.85
C GLN A 232 19.69 31.37 -3.44
N GLN A 233 19.55 31.36 -4.77
CA GLN A 233 18.47 30.65 -5.45
C GLN A 233 18.52 29.14 -5.23
N LEU A 234 19.72 28.54 -5.22
CA LEU A 234 19.88 27.11 -4.94
C LEU A 234 19.49 26.77 -3.50
N TRP A 235 19.92 27.57 -2.52
CA TRP A 235 19.49 27.42 -1.12
C TRP A 235 17.98 27.57 -0.96
N GLN A 236 17.37 28.58 -1.60
CA GLN A 236 15.91 28.78 -1.59
C GLN A 236 15.17 27.57 -2.18
N LYS A 237 15.65 26.99 -3.29
CA LYS A 237 15.06 25.78 -3.90
C LYS A 237 15.16 24.56 -2.99
N ALA A 238 16.22 24.44 -2.19
CA ALA A 238 16.37 23.39 -1.19
C ALA A 238 15.35 23.56 -0.05
N ILE A 239 15.30 24.76 0.54
CA ILE A 239 14.38 25.13 1.63
C ILE A 239 12.92 24.94 1.19
N SER A 240 12.54 25.47 0.03
CA SER A 240 11.15 25.42 -0.44
C SER A 240 10.63 24.00 -0.65
N ARG A 241 11.51 23.01 -0.83
CA ARG A 241 11.12 21.59 -0.92
C ARG A 241 10.87 21.00 0.46
N LEU A 242 11.75 21.30 1.40
CA LEU A 242 11.62 20.86 2.79
C LEU A 242 10.37 21.44 3.45
N GLU A 243 10.00 22.69 3.15
CA GLU A 243 8.77 23.33 3.65
C GLU A 243 7.47 22.64 3.20
N THR A 244 7.51 21.78 2.17
CA THR A 244 6.31 21.04 1.71
C THR A 244 6.01 19.76 2.50
N ILE A 245 6.93 19.36 3.39
CA ILE A 245 6.82 18.13 4.18
C ILE A 245 5.93 18.40 5.40
N SER A 246 4.96 17.52 5.64
CA SER A 246 3.97 17.65 6.71
C SER A 246 4.58 17.31 8.07
N GLN A 247 4.02 17.88 9.14
CA GLN A 247 4.38 17.54 10.52
C GLN A 247 4.10 16.08 10.87
N ASN A 248 3.20 15.42 10.14
CA ASN A 248 2.85 14.02 10.33
C ASN A 248 3.75 13.05 9.54
N ASP A 249 4.64 13.56 8.67
CA ASP A 249 5.52 12.72 7.88
C ASP A 249 6.65 12.16 8.73
N ILE A 250 7.02 10.89 8.51
CA ILE A 250 8.09 10.19 9.25
C ILE A 250 9.44 10.95 9.17
N GLY A 251 9.67 11.70 8.09
CA GLY A 251 10.88 12.50 7.86
C GLY A 251 10.84 13.92 8.44
N TYR A 252 9.83 14.30 9.22
CA TYR A 252 9.66 15.67 9.71
C TYR A 252 10.83 16.15 10.57
N LEU A 253 11.34 15.33 11.50
CA LEU A 253 12.45 15.74 12.37
C LEU A 253 13.75 15.96 11.59
N GLU A 254 14.07 15.09 10.62
CA GLU A 254 15.19 15.29 9.71
C GLU A 254 15.02 16.58 8.89
N THR A 255 13.80 16.82 8.40
CA THR A 255 13.44 18.02 7.64
C THR A 255 13.69 19.30 8.44
N GLN A 256 13.27 19.34 9.71
CA GLN A 256 13.47 20.51 10.58
C GLN A 256 14.95 20.78 10.85
N ALA A 257 15.76 19.74 11.04
CA ALA A 257 17.20 19.89 11.20
C ALA A 257 17.85 20.49 9.94
N LEU A 258 17.48 19.98 8.76
CA LEU A 258 17.97 20.50 7.47
C LEU A 258 17.50 21.93 7.20
N LEU A 259 16.25 22.28 7.54
CA LEU A 259 15.74 23.64 7.39
C LEU A 259 16.57 24.63 8.19
N ALA A 260 16.82 24.36 9.47
CA ALA A 260 17.63 25.23 10.33
C ALA A 260 19.06 25.43 9.77
N GLU A 261 19.68 24.37 9.27
CA GLU A 261 20.99 24.44 8.62
C GLU A 261 20.93 25.29 7.35
N TYR A 262 19.96 25.04 6.48
CA TYR A 262 19.87 25.68 5.16
C TYR A 262 19.48 27.15 5.25
N GLU A 263 18.63 27.51 6.21
CA GLU A 263 18.28 28.91 6.51
C GLU A 263 19.48 29.70 7.02
N THR A 264 20.32 29.07 7.85
CA THR A 264 21.57 29.65 8.33
C THR A 264 22.53 29.89 7.16
N ASN A 265 22.72 28.89 6.30
CA ASN A 265 23.57 29.02 5.12
C ASN A 265 23.05 30.09 4.16
N LEU A 266 21.74 30.13 3.87
CA LEU A 266 21.13 31.16 3.04
C LEU A 266 21.37 32.56 3.62
N SER A 267 21.28 32.72 4.93
CA SER A 267 21.52 33.99 5.61
C SER A 267 22.97 34.47 5.45
N ILE A 268 23.94 33.56 5.55
CA ILE A 268 25.36 33.85 5.27
C ILE A 268 25.56 34.29 3.82
N VAL A 269 25.00 33.56 2.86
CA VAL A 269 25.10 33.91 1.43
C VAL A 269 24.48 35.28 1.15
N LYS A 270 23.30 35.58 1.72
CA LYS A 270 22.66 36.90 1.61
C LYS A 270 23.54 38.03 2.15
N LEU A 271 24.19 37.81 3.30
CA LEU A 271 25.10 38.78 3.89
C LEU A 271 26.31 39.04 2.97
N ASN A 272 26.95 37.98 2.48
CA ASN A 272 28.10 38.09 1.59
C ASN A 272 27.74 38.82 0.28
N SER A 273 26.59 38.49 -0.31
CA SER A 273 26.07 39.19 -1.50
C SER A 273 25.88 40.69 -1.27
N LYS A 274 25.35 41.06 -0.10
CA LYS A 274 25.16 42.47 0.27
C LYS A 274 26.51 43.19 0.42
N VAL A 275 27.47 42.57 1.09
CA VAL A 275 28.82 43.11 1.31
C VAL A 275 29.56 43.28 -0.02
N GLU A 276 29.46 42.29 -0.91
CA GLU A 276 30.01 42.35 -2.27
C GLU A 276 29.40 43.52 -3.05
N LYS A 277 28.07 43.61 -3.10
CA LYS A 277 27.36 44.69 -3.83
C LYS A 277 27.76 46.08 -3.33
N GLN A 278 27.88 46.25 -2.02
CA GLN A 278 28.30 47.52 -1.42
C GLN A 278 29.76 47.86 -1.74
N SER A 279 30.64 46.85 -1.74
CA SER A 279 32.06 47.02 -2.01
C SER A 279 32.34 47.34 -3.49
N VAL A 280 31.66 46.66 -4.41
CA VAL A 280 31.69 46.98 -5.84
C VAL A 280 31.18 48.40 -6.09
N ALA A 281 30.04 48.79 -5.50
CA ALA A 281 29.53 50.15 -5.65
C ALA A 281 30.49 51.22 -5.11
N ALA A 282 31.12 51.00 -3.96
CA ALA A 282 32.09 51.92 -3.39
C ALA A 282 33.34 52.07 -4.27
N LEU A 283 33.83 50.96 -4.84
CA LEU A 283 34.95 50.98 -5.78
C LEU A 283 34.60 51.75 -7.06
N GLU A 284 33.42 51.54 -7.64
CA GLU A 284 33.00 52.24 -8.86
C GLU A 284 32.82 53.74 -8.62
N ILE A 285 32.27 54.15 -7.47
CA ILE A 285 32.21 55.57 -7.10
C ILE A 285 33.63 56.14 -6.98
N ALA A 286 34.54 55.44 -6.29
CA ALA A 286 35.92 55.90 -6.16
C ALA A 286 36.65 56.03 -7.51
N LYS A 287 36.44 55.07 -8.43
CA LYS A 287 37.00 55.11 -9.79
C LYS A 287 36.50 56.34 -10.55
N LYS A 288 35.20 56.63 -10.46
CA LYS A 288 34.61 57.82 -11.08
C LYS A 288 35.19 59.11 -10.49
N ASP A 289 35.35 59.17 -9.17
CA ASP A 289 35.98 60.32 -8.51
C ASP A 289 37.44 60.50 -8.95
N ILE A 290 38.21 59.41 -9.03
CA ILE A 290 39.61 59.42 -9.50
C ILE A 290 39.70 59.87 -10.96
N GLN A 291 38.81 59.38 -11.83
CA GLN A 291 38.78 59.80 -13.23
C GLN A 291 38.47 61.30 -13.34
N ALA A 292 37.48 61.80 -12.59
CA ALA A 292 37.15 63.23 -12.59
C ALA A 292 38.32 64.10 -12.09
N ILE A 293 39.09 63.61 -11.11
CA ILE A 293 40.34 64.27 -10.67
C ILE A 293 41.36 64.28 -11.81
N GLN A 294 41.59 63.15 -12.46
CA GLN A 294 42.56 63.04 -13.57
C GLN A 294 42.21 63.98 -14.74
N GLU A 295 40.93 64.08 -15.09
CA GLU A 295 40.44 64.98 -16.13
C GLU A 295 40.58 66.45 -15.72
N GLN A 296 40.24 66.79 -14.48
CA GLN A 296 40.28 68.17 -13.99
C GLN A 296 41.71 68.71 -13.82
N PHE A 297 42.67 67.84 -13.49
CA PHE A 297 44.06 68.21 -13.20
C PHE A 297 45.06 67.62 -14.21
N ALA A 298 44.61 67.41 -15.45
CA ALA A 298 45.42 66.81 -16.51
C ALA A 298 46.70 67.61 -16.81
N ASP A 299 46.62 68.94 -16.73
CA ASP A 299 47.73 69.87 -17.00
C ASP A 299 48.60 70.15 -15.76
N GLY A 300 48.33 69.47 -14.64
CA GLY A 300 49.00 69.69 -13.36
C GLY A 300 48.09 70.35 -12.32
N VAL A 301 48.64 70.59 -11.12
CA VAL A 301 47.92 71.20 -9.99
C VAL A 301 48.55 72.55 -9.66
N GLU A 302 47.81 73.63 -9.93
CA GLU A 302 48.23 75.00 -9.60
C GLU A 302 48.16 75.28 -8.09
N ALA A 303 48.89 76.29 -7.63
CA ALA A 303 49.06 76.59 -6.20
C ALA A 303 47.73 76.92 -5.49
N ASP A 304 46.82 77.63 -6.15
CA ASP A 304 45.49 77.98 -5.64
C ASP A 304 44.51 76.79 -5.66
N GLN A 305 44.77 75.79 -6.50
CA GLN A 305 43.95 74.59 -6.66
C GLN A 305 44.32 73.43 -5.72
N ARG A 306 45.49 73.48 -5.08
CA ARG A 306 46.04 72.42 -4.21
C ARG A 306 45.06 71.95 -3.13
N LYS A 307 44.34 72.88 -2.47
CA LYS A 307 43.33 72.53 -1.44
C LYS A 307 42.18 71.71 -2.01
N LEU A 308 41.70 72.07 -3.20
CA LEU A 308 40.62 71.36 -3.88
C LEU A 308 41.06 69.97 -4.32
N PHE A 309 42.28 69.85 -4.86
CA PHE A 309 42.89 68.57 -5.23
C PHE A 309 42.96 67.61 -4.04
N ILE A 310 43.49 68.07 -2.90
CA ILE A 310 43.59 67.27 -1.67
C ILE A 310 42.21 66.82 -1.19
N SER A 311 41.23 67.73 -1.15
CA SER A 311 39.86 67.40 -0.71
C SER A 311 39.22 66.33 -1.60
N LYS A 312 39.36 66.42 -2.93
CA LYS A 312 38.82 65.42 -3.85
C LYS A 312 39.48 64.06 -3.70
N ILE A 313 40.81 64.02 -3.52
CA ILE A 313 41.53 62.76 -3.23
C ILE A 313 41.04 62.15 -1.93
N GLN A 314 40.85 62.95 -0.88
CA GLN A 314 40.33 62.46 0.40
C GLN A 314 38.94 61.81 0.23
N THR A 315 38.04 62.43 -0.53
CA THR A 315 36.73 61.84 -0.86
C THR A 315 36.85 60.49 -1.56
N ALA A 316 37.71 60.38 -2.58
CA ALA A 316 37.95 59.11 -3.27
C ALA A 316 38.52 58.04 -2.32
N MET A 317 39.47 58.42 -1.45
CA MET A 317 40.04 57.53 -0.43
C MET A 317 38.99 57.06 0.58
N GLU A 318 38.04 57.90 0.97
CA GLU A 318 36.95 57.51 1.87
C GLU A 318 36.04 56.44 1.25
N GLN A 319 35.78 56.51 -0.06
CA GLN A 319 35.02 55.47 -0.76
C GLN A 319 35.82 54.16 -0.83
N LEU A 320 37.12 54.23 -1.18
CA LEU A 320 37.99 53.05 -1.21
C LEU A 320 38.08 52.35 0.16
N LYS A 321 38.07 53.10 1.25
CA LYS A 321 38.05 52.55 2.62
C LYS A 321 36.75 51.82 3.00
N LYS A 322 35.65 52.02 2.26
CA LYS A 322 34.38 51.30 2.49
C LYS A 322 34.40 49.89 1.92
N VAL A 323 35.30 49.60 0.98
CA VAL A 323 35.46 48.29 0.35
C VAL A 323 35.95 47.28 1.40
N LYS A 324 35.19 46.19 1.59
CA LYS A 324 35.46 45.19 2.63
C LYS A 324 36.38 44.08 2.13
N THR A 325 37.15 43.49 3.05
CA THR A 325 37.95 42.28 2.79
C THR A 325 37.06 41.12 2.35
N GLY A 326 37.61 40.22 1.54
CA GLY A 326 36.87 39.04 1.04
C GLY A 326 35.84 39.36 -0.05
N THR A 327 35.92 40.54 -0.66
CA THR A 327 35.12 40.94 -1.84
C THR A 327 35.97 40.97 -3.10
N THR A 328 35.35 40.88 -4.27
CA THR A 328 36.11 40.92 -5.55
C THR A 328 36.76 42.29 -5.77
N ALA A 329 36.14 43.35 -5.25
CA ALA A 329 36.62 44.73 -5.32
C ALA A 329 37.84 45.03 -4.42
N TYR A 330 38.15 44.16 -3.45
CA TYR A 330 39.10 44.48 -2.38
C TYR A 330 40.52 44.75 -2.88
N GLU A 331 41.09 43.86 -3.71
CA GLU A 331 42.47 44.01 -4.16
C GLU A 331 42.68 45.27 -5.00
N GLU A 332 41.74 45.56 -5.90
CA GLU A 332 41.80 46.76 -6.73
C GLU A 332 41.65 48.03 -5.88
N ALA A 333 40.72 48.02 -4.91
CA ALA A 333 40.55 49.14 -4.01
C ALA A 333 41.81 49.45 -3.20
N GLN A 334 42.53 48.41 -2.72
CA GLN A 334 43.78 48.60 -1.99
C GLN A 334 44.89 49.19 -2.89
N LYS A 335 44.96 48.79 -4.16
CA LYS A 335 45.91 49.37 -5.13
C LYS A 335 45.62 50.85 -5.37
N LEU A 336 44.36 51.21 -5.63
CA LEU A 336 43.94 52.59 -5.84
C LEU A 336 44.13 53.44 -4.57
N LEU A 337 43.88 52.86 -3.39
CA LEU A 337 44.05 53.56 -2.12
C LEU A 337 45.52 53.93 -1.90
N LYS A 338 46.45 53.02 -2.20
CA LYS A 338 47.88 53.27 -2.11
C LYS A 338 48.33 54.37 -3.10
N LEU A 339 47.83 54.34 -4.33
CA LEU A 339 48.11 55.37 -5.33
C LEU A 339 47.61 56.76 -4.89
N ALA A 340 46.37 56.82 -4.38
CA ALA A 340 45.78 58.05 -3.86
C ALA A 340 46.56 58.61 -2.66
N GLN A 341 47.06 57.74 -1.77
CA GLN A 341 47.92 58.13 -0.64
C GLN A 341 49.23 58.77 -1.11
N THR A 342 49.89 58.17 -2.11
CA THR A 342 51.12 58.74 -2.69
C THR A 342 50.86 60.09 -3.33
N LYS A 343 49.79 60.23 -4.14
CA LYS A 343 49.42 61.50 -4.77
C LYS A 343 49.07 62.59 -3.75
N MET A 344 48.45 62.23 -2.64
CA MET A 344 48.17 63.17 -1.56
C MET A 344 49.46 63.68 -0.90
N GLN A 345 50.45 62.80 -0.69
CA GLN A 345 51.75 63.17 -0.13
C GLN A 345 52.57 64.08 -1.05
N GLU A 346 52.48 63.89 -2.37
CA GLU A 346 53.13 64.77 -3.36
C GLU A 346 52.52 66.19 -3.39
N ALA A 347 51.25 66.33 -2.98
CA ALA A 347 50.51 67.59 -3.03
C ALA A 347 50.50 68.36 -1.71
N THR A 348 50.87 67.73 -0.59
CA THR A 348 51.19 68.41 0.69
C THR A 348 52.60 68.94 0.64
#